data_AF-A0A660QHV6-F1
#
_entry.id   AF-A0A660QHV6-F1
#
_cell.length_a   1.000
_cell.length_b   1.000
_cell.length_c   1.000
_cell.angle_alpha   90.00
_cell.angle_beta   90.00
_cell.angle_gamma   90.00
#
_symmetry.space_group_name_H-M   'P 1'
#
loop_
_entity.id
_entity.type
_entity.pdbx_description
1 polymer ?
#
loop_
_entity_poly.entity_id
_entity_poly.type
_entity_poly.pdbx_seq_one_letter_code
_entity_poly.pdbx_strand_id
1 'polypeptide(L)'
;MAQHIFFDDLPEIVSNSLRYCNLDMAGADQFVNNMEDADRLRQHLGASGQVSFLAEGALVARLTGDDVPDYEHLSPIEIEGSLIEEVEVPHGGTVRGLGISSGLTLILGESNSGRVDLMDAISQGIYNHIPGDGREQVVTVADAVNICSDVGRSVQQVDISAFASELSDGGNPTSYSTPSAGSFTSQAASTVEALEAGARALVFDEHTSSSTFLSADTRVSPLLGNSSRNTLAARARQMVDELGISIVVAGSSLVAEFIPIADKILKVEDFRITDITEEAKALEIVPSVVVNDKVNIGSMLSRSRWVMPSSIDPSIGREDLVIQAEDADFLQFGRSLVDLDAVNQIADADQARAIGFALYYAKLRYMDEGYPIREILDLVDRDLSNEGLNSLARDLRGDLARPRRYEVAATLNRLPAFRVSHVTE
;
A
#
# COMPACT_ATOMS: atom_id res chain seq x y z
N MET A 1 14.17 10.31 -43.11
CA MET A 1 13.92 10.08 -41.67
C MET A 1 12.52 9.50 -41.45
N ALA A 2 11.43 10.25 -41.68
CA ALA A 2 10.07 9.71 -41.49
C ALA A 2 9.77 8.44 -42.33
N GLN A 3 10.17 8.41 -43.61
CA GLN A 3 9.97 7.21 -44.44
C GLN A 3 10.69 5.97 -43.88
N HIS A 4 11.92 6.12 -43.40
CA HIS A 4 12.69 5.00 -42.83
C HIS A 4 12.02 4.48 -41.54
N ILE A 5 11.59 5.39 -40.67
CA ILE A 5 10.89 5.02 -39.42
C ILE A 5 9.60 4.24 -39.73
N PHE A 6 8.77 4.72 -40.65
CA PHE A 6 7.45 4.11 -40.91
C PHE A 6 7.48 2.88 -41.80
N PHE A 7 8.44 2.78 -42.74
CA PHE A 7 8.45 1.71 -43.75
C PHE A 7 9.54 0.68 -43.53
N ASP A 8 10.57 0.98 -42.75
CA ASP A 8 11.67 0.07 -42.44
C ASP A 8 11.64 -0.30 -40.94
N ASP A 9 11.86 0.68 -40.05
CA ASP A 9 12.08 0.42 -38.61
C ASP A 9 10.82 -0.15 -37.91
N LEU A 10 9.67 0.52 -38.05
CA LEU A 10 8.44 0.11 -37.34
C LEU A 10 7.89 -1.25 -37.82
N PRO A 11 7.84 -1.55 -39.13
CA PRO A 11 7.48 -2.88 -39.60
C PRO A 11 8.44 -3.98 -39.10
N GLU A 12 9.74 -3.70 -39.02
CA GLU A 12 10.72 -4.63 -38.48
C GLU A 12 10.49 -4.89 -36.99
N ILE A 13 10.29 -3.84 -36.18
CA ILE A 13 9.95 -3.96 -34.76
C ILE A 13 8.68 -4.79 -34.60
N VAL A 14 7.60 -4.44 -35.29
CA VAL A 14 6.31 -5.18 -35.22
C VAL A 14 6.48 -6.64 -35.61
N SER A 15 7.25 -6.91 -36.68
CA SER A 15 7.52 -8.28 -37.12
C SER A 15 8.28 -9.05 -36.05
N ASN A 16 9.28 -8.45 -35.40
CA ASN A 16 10.16 -9.14 -34.47
C ASN A 16 9.60 -9.21 -33.04
N SER A 17 8.74 -8.27 -32.60
CA SER A 17 8.25 -8.19 -31.22
C SER A 17 6.78 -8.55 -31.02
N LEU A 18 5.93 -8.46 -32.05
CA LEU A 18 4.48 -8.71 -31.94
C LEU A 18 4.01 -9.99 -32.63
N ARG A 19 4.92 -10.77 -33.22
CA ARG A 19 4.62 -12.07 -33.84
C ARG A 19 5.24 -13.18 -33.00
N TYR A 20 4.40 -14.00 -32.37
CA TYR A 20 4.85 -15.09 -31.49
C TYR A 20 5.89 -16.01 -32.14
N CYS A 21 5.74 -16.34 -33.42
CA CYS A 21 6.70 -17.19 -34.14
C CYS A 21 8.09 -16.58 -34.34
N ASN A 22 8.25 -15.28 -34.09
CA ASN A 22 9.51 -14.55 -34.17
C ASN A 22 10.08 -14.22 -32.79
N LEU A 23 9.32 -14.46 -31.72
CA LEU A 23 9.77 -14.28 -30.34
C LEU A 23 10.59 -15.50 -29.87
N ASP A 24 11.36 -15.30 -28.81
CA ASP A 24 11.84 -16.42 -28.00
C ASP A 24 10.62 -17.08 -27.32
N MET A 25 10.10 -18.13 -27.95
CA MET A 25 8.91 -18.83 -27.48
C MET A 25 9.08 -19.38 -26.07
N ALA A 26 10.28 -19.88 -25.73
CA ALA A 26 10.53 -20.43 -24.40
C ALA A 26 10.50 -19.33 -23.33
N GLY A 27 11.12 -18.17 -23.61
CA GLY A 27 11.05 -17.01 -22.73
C GLY A 27 9.63 -16.43 -22.60
N ALA A 28 8.88 -16.37 -23.69
CA ALA A 28 7.48 -15.92 -23.67
C ALA A 28 6.59 -16.86 -22.85
N ASP A 29 6.72 -18.18 -23.05
CA ASP A 29 5.98 -19.18 -22.29
C ASP A 29 6.36 -19.14 -20.80
N GLN A 30 7.65 -19.03 -20.48
CA GLN A 30 8.11 -18.86 -19.09
C GLN A 30 7.51 -17.61 -18.43
N PHE A 31 7.46 -16.49 -19.15
CA PHE A 31 6.88 -15.26 -18.65
C PHE A 31 5.40 -15.43 -18.32
N VAL A 32 4.61 -16.00 -19.24
CA VAL A 32 3.18 -16.24 -19.04
C VAL A 32 2.95 -17.22 -17.88
N ASN A 33 3.69 -18.33 -17.85
CA ASN A 33 3.58 -19.34 -16.80
C ASN A 33 3.84 -18.74 -15.42
N ASN A 34 4.86 -17.88 -15.28
CA ASN A 34 5.18 -17.19 -14.05
C ASN A 34 4.03 -16.28 -13.57
N MET A 35 3.40 -15.55 -14.49
CA MET A 35 2.26 -14.69 -14.18
C MET A 35 1.03 -15.49 -13.72
N GLU A 36 0.76 -16.62 -14.35
CA GLU A 36 -0.33 -17.52 -13.98
C GLU A 36 -0.08 -18.22 -12.64
N ASP A 37 1.16 -18.61 -12.35
CA ASP A 37 1.55 -19.18 -11.06
C ASP A 37 1.40 -18.15 -9.92
N ALA A 38 1.87 -16.92 -10.11
CA ALA A 38 1.72 -15.85 -9.14
C ALA A 38 0.24 -15.53 -8.88
N ASP A 39 -0.59 -15.48 -9.93
CA ASP A 39 -2.03 -15.26 -9.76
C ASP A 39 -2.70 -16.42 -9.02
N ARG A 40 -2.27 -17.67 -9.28
CA ARG A 40 -2.74 -18.85 -8.55
C ARG A 40 -2.39 -18.80 -7.06
N LEU A 41 -1.17 -18.37 -6.71
CA LEU A 41 -0.75 -18.13 -5.32
C LEU A 41 -1.62 -17.06 -4.68
N ARG A 42 -1.87 -15.94 -5.37
CA ARG A 42 -2.72 -14.87 -4.84
C ARG A 42 -4.16 -15.32 -4.60
N GLN A 43 -4.72 -16.16 -5.49
CA GLN A 43 -6.03 -16.78 -5.29
C GLN A 43 -6.05 -17.73 -4.09
N HIS A 44 -4.93 -18.39 -3.77
CA HIS A 44 -4.81 -19.24 -2.59
C HIS A 44 -5.00 -18.43 -1.30
N LEU A 45 -4.41 -17.23 -1.20
CA LEU A 45 -4.49 -16.37 -0.01
C LEU A 45 -5.94 -16.16 0.48
N GLY A 46 -6.84 -15.81 -0.43
CA GLY A 46 -8.24 -15.58 -0.09
C GLY A 46 -8.98 -16.84 0.35
N ALA A 47 -8.59 -18.02 -0.14
CA ALA A 47 -9.19 -19.29 0.21
C ALA A 47 -8.65 -19.87 1.53
N SER A 48 -7.37 -19.61 1.86
CA SER A 48 -6.69 -20.09 3.07
C SER A 48 -6.81 -19.13 4.26
N GLY A 49 -7.36 -17.93 4.07
CA GLY A 49 -7.42 -16.92 5.13
C GLY A 49 -6.06 -16.28 5.42
N GLN A 50 -5.29 -16.03 4.37
CA GLN A 50 -3.96 -15.42 4.42
C GLN A 50 -3.95 -14.08 3.70
N VAL A 51 -2.98 -13.24 4.04
CA VAL A 51 -2.80 -11.90 3.46
C VAL A 51 -1.55 -11.81 2.58
N SER A 52 -0.56 -12.68 2.81
CA SER A 52 0.67 -12.73 2.01
C SER A 52 1.25 -14.13 2.03
N PHE A 53 1.99 -14.49 0.98
CA PHE A 53 2.74 -15.73 0.86
C PHE A 53 4.16 -15.41 0.41
N LEU A 54 5.13 -15.98 1.11
CA LEU A 54 6.57 -15.78 0.90
C LEU A 54 7.19 -17.13 0.48
N ALA A 55 7.60 -17.27 -0.77
CA ALA A 55 8.26 -18.50 -1.22
C ALA A 55 9.63 -18.68 -0.55
N GLU A 56 9.93 -19.92 -0.13
CA GLU A 56 11.26 -20.33 0.31
C GLU A 56 12.24 -20.17 -0.86
N GLY A 57 13.38 -19.52 -0.62
CA GLY A 57 14.37 -19.26 -1.66
C GLY A 57 14.19 -17.95 -2.43
N ALA A 58 13.13 -17.18 -2.17
CA ALA A 58 12.91 -15.88 -2.80
C ALA A 58 14.06 -14.90 -2.47
N LEU A 59 14.38 -14.03 -3.43
CA LEU A 59 15.45 -13.03 -3.35
C LEU A 59 14.80 -11.65 -3.24
N VAL A 60 14.67 -11.17 -2.00
CA VAL A 60 13.94 -9.92 -1.70
C VAL A 60 14.83 -8.68 -1.66
N ALA A 61 16.13 -8.85 -1.43
CA ALA A 61 17.07 -7.74 -1.30
C ALA A 61 17.23 -6.95 -2.61
N ARG A 62 17.27 -5.61 -2.47
CA ARG A 62 17.39 -4.66 -3.58
C ARG A 62 18.64 -3.81 -3.45
N LEU A 63 19.13 -3.30 -4.58
CA LEU A 63 20.15 -2.25 -4.57
C LEU A 63 19.60 -1.00 -3.89
N THR A 64 20.45 -0.32 -3.11
CA THR A 64 20.00 0.87 -2.37
C THR A 64 19.52 1.96 -3.31
N GLY A 65 18.24 2.33 -3.18
CA GLY A 65 17.61 3.40 -3.97
C GLY A 65 17.21 2.99 -5.39
N ASP A 66 17.16 1.69 -5.70
CA ASP A 66 16.70 1.16 -6.97
C ASP A 66 15.85 -0.11 -6.73
N ASP A 67 14.94 -0.46 -7.63
CA ASP A 67 14.16 -1.71 -7.52
C ASP A 67 14.87 -2.90 -8.19
N VAL A 68 16.16 -2.75 -8.50
CA VAL A 68 17.00 -3.81 -9.08
C VAL A 68 17.39 -4.84 -8.01
N PRO A 69 17.26 -6.16 -8.27
CA PRO A 69 17.72 -7.19 -7.34
C PRO A 69 19.21 -7.04 -6.99
N ASP A 70 19.57 -7.26 -5.73
CA ASP A 70 20.98 -7.28 -5.32
C ASP A 70 21.63 -8.62 -5.74
N TYR A 71 22.18 -8.64 -6.96
CA TYR A 71 22.89 -9.80 -7.50
C TYR A 71 24.25 -10.06 -6.84
N GLU A 72 24.81 -9.12 -6.08
CA GLU A 72 26.09 -9.28 -5.38
C GLU A 72 25.90 -9.96 -4.01
N HIS A 73 24.78 -9.69 -3.35
CA HIS A 73 24.43 -10.20 -2.03
C HIS A 73 23.14 -11.03 -2.06
N LEU A 74 23.18 -12.13 -2.82
CA LEU A 74 22.09 -13.10 -2.94
C LEU A 74 21.88 -13.87 -1.62
N SER A 75 21.05 -13.30 -0.73
CA SER A 75 20.59 -13.95 0.49
C SER A 75 19.15 -14.42 0.30
N PRO A 76 18.93 -15.71 -0.04
CA PRO A 76 17.58 -16.25 -0.19
C PRO A 76 16.85 -16.29 1.14
N ILE A 77 15.52 -16.11 1.11
CA ILE A 77 14.68 -16.32 2.28
C ILE A 77 14.75 -17.78 2.72
N GLU A 78 15.13 -18.01 3.97
CA GLU A 78 15.05 -19.31 4.63
C GLU A 78 13.87 -19.33 5.59
N ILE A 79 13.06 -20.39 5.57
CA ILE A 79 11.88 -20.52 6.44
C ILE A 79 12.08 -21.71 7.38
N GLU A 80 11.78 -21.52 8.66
CA GLU A 80 11.77 -22.61 9.62
C GLU A 80 10.79 -23.71 9.18
N GLY A 81 11.22 -24.97 9.20
CA GLY A 81 10.44 -26.09 8.64
C GLY A 81 9.03 -26.27 9.24
N SER A 82 8.78 -25.81 10.47
CA SER A 82 7.46 -25.81 11.11
C SER A 82 6.46 -24.80 10.52
N LEU A 83 6.98 -23.79 9.83
CA LEU A 83 6.22 -22.70 9.19
C LEU A 83 5.94 -22.96 7.71
N ILE A 84 6.60 -23.95 7.11
CA ILE A 84 6.49 -24.21 5.68
C ILE A 84 5.13 -24.81 5.34
N GLU A 85 4.48 -24.21 4.36
CA GLU A 85 3.32 -24.74 3.68
C GLU A 85 3.61 -24.94 2.18
N GLU A 86 2.79 -25.77 1.54
CA GLU A 86 2.96 -26.17 0.15
C GLU A 86 1.72 -25.77 -0.66
N VAL A 87 1.92 -25.05 -1.76
CA VAL A 87 0.86 -24.58 -2.64
C VAL A 87 1.10 -25.07 -4.06
N GLU A 88 0.11 -25.74 -4.63
CA GLU A 88 0.15 -26.20 -6.02
C GLU A 88 -0.19 -25.05 -6.99
N VAL A 89 0.74 -24.78 -7.90
CA VAL A 89 0.62 -23.82 -9.01
C VAL A 89 0.58 -24.56 -10.36
N PRO A 90 -0.10 -24.01 -11.38
CA PRO A 90 -0.35 -24.72 -12.63
C PRO A 90 0.92 -25.13 -13.39
N HIS A 91 2.02 -24.36 -13.31
CA HIS A 91 3.22 -24.59 -14.13
C HIS A 91 4.44 -24.95 -13.31
N GLY A 92 4.69 -24.23 -12.21
CA GLY A 92 5.81 -24.45 -11.28
C GLY A 92 5.66 -25.67 -10.37
N GLY A 93 4.51 -26.35 -10.37
CA GLY A 93 4.25 -27.51 -9.51
C GLY A 93 3.99 -27.09 -8.06
N THR A 94 4.78 -27.61 -7.12
CA THR A 94 4.61 -27.31 -5.69
C THR A 94 5.54 -26.18 -5.27
N VAL A 95 4.99 -25.05 -4.84
CA VAL A 95 5.74 -23.94 -4.23
C VAL A 95 5.71 -24.10 -2.72
N ARG A 96 6.89 -24.10 -2.10
CA ARG A 96 7.06 -24.17 -0.64
C ARG A 96 7.31 -22.77 -0.11
N GLY A 97 6.65 -22.39 0.99
CA GLY A 97 6.78 -21.03 1.51
C GLY A 97 6.08 -20.83 2.84
N LEU A 98 5.94 -19.56 3.24
CA LEU A 98 5.31 -19.11 4.46
C LEU A 98 4.08 -18.26 4.11
N GLY A 99 2.91 -18.71 4.54
CA GLY A 99 1.69 -17.92 4.53
C GLY A 99 1.56 -17.04 5.78
N ILE A 100 1.42 -15.73 5.59
CA ILE A 100 1.03 -14.80 6.64
C ILE A 100 -0.49 -14.84 6.76
N SER A 101 -1.01 -15.32 7.90
CA SER A 101 -2.44 -15.44 8.14
C SER A 101 -3.12 -14.08 8.32
N SER A 102 -4.42 -14.01 8.02
CA SER A 102 -5.25 -12.87 8.37
C SER A 102 -5.26 -12.66 9.89
N GLY A 103 -5.25 -11.40 10.33
CA GLY A 103 -5.13 -11.03 11.74
C GLY A 103 -4.01 -10.02 11.98
N LEU A 104 -3.39 -10.07 13.16
CA LEU A 104 -2.26 -9.23 13.53
C LEU A 104 -0.96 -10.05 13.56
N THR A 105 -0.09 -9.80 12.58
CA THR A 105 1.25 -10.42 12.53
C THR A 105 2.32 -9.37 12.87
N LEU A 106 3.23 -9.72 13.78
CA LEU A 106 4.39 -8.92 14.14
C LEU A 106 5.66 -9.58 13.59
N ILE A 107 6.50 -8.82 12.89
CA ILE A 107 7.78 -9.27 12.35
C ILE A 107 8.92 -8.51 13.03
N LEU A 108 9.67 -9.21 13.88
CA LEU A 108 10.80 -8.67 14.63
C LEU A 108 12.11 -8.93 13.90
N GLY A 109 13.01 -7.94 13.89
CA GLY A 109 14.34 -8.09 13.32
C GLY A 109 15.06 -6.75 13.23
N GLU A 110 16.39 -6.78 13.37
CA GLU A 110 17.23 -5.60 13.19
C GLU A 110 17.11 -5.07 11.75
N SER A 111 17.38 -3.78 11.52
CA SER A 111 17.22 -3.19 10.18
C SER A 111 18.08 -3.84 9.09
N ASN A 112 19.19 -4.47 9.46
CA ASN A 112 20.10 -5.19 8.55
C ASN A 112 19.87 -6.71 8.51
N SER A 113 18.81 -7.22 9.13
CA SER A 113 18.51 -8.66 9.18
C SER A 113 17.85 -9.21 7.91
N GLY A 114 17.51 -8.34 6.94
CA GLY A 114 16.62 -8.65 5.82
C GLY A 114 15.13 -8.36 6.11
N ARG A 115 14.79 -7.86 7.30
CA ARG A 115 13.41 -7.49 7.68
C ARG A 115 12.83 -6.39 6.78
N VAL A 116 13.60 -5.35 6.48
CA VAL A 116 13.12 -4.22 5.65
C VAL A 116 12.87 -4.71 4.23
N ASP A 117 13.81 -5.45 3.64
CA ASP A 117 13.64 -6.05 2.30
C ASP A 117 12.43 -6.99 2.24
N LEU A 118 12.21 -7.78 3.30
CA LEU A 118 11.04 -8.64 3.41
C LEU A 118 9.73 -7.84 3.43
N MET A 119 9.68 -6.75 4.19
CA MET A 119 8.50 -5.89 4.29
C MET A 119 8.22 -5.15 2.98
N ASP A 120 9.26 -4.70 2.30
CA ASP A 120 9.15 -4.11 0.97
C ASP A 120 8.64 -5.14 -0.04
N ALA A 121 9.13 -6.39 0.01
CA ALA A 121 8.61 -7.46 -0.83
C ALA A 121 7.14 -7.81 -0.53
N ILE A 122 6.73 -7.83 0.74
CA ILE A 122 5.31 -7.99 1.14
C ILE A 122 4.47 -6.83 0.59
N SER A 123 4.96 -5.59 0.68
CA SER A 123 4.29 -4.40 0.17
C SER A 123 4.12 -4.46 -1.36
N GLN A 124 5.16 -4.86 -2.10
CA GLN A 124 5.14 -4.94 -3.57
C GLN A 124 4.48 -6.21 -4.12
N GLY A 125 4.29 -7.26 -3.32
CA GLY A 125 3.65 -8.52 -3.72
C GLY A 125 2.18 -8.39 -4.17
N ILE A 126 1.61 -7.19 -4.07
CA ILE A 126 0.35 -6.79 -4.72
C ILE A 126 0.44 -6.89 -6.25
N TYR A 127 1.64 -6.79 -6.81
CA TYR A 127 1.94 -6.93 -8.23
C TYR A 127 2.51 -8.31 -8.53
N ASN A 128 2.42 -8.72 -9.79
CA ASN A 128 3.22 -9.84 -10.27
C ASN A 128 4.59 -9.31 -10.71
N HIS A 129 5.65 -10.01 -10.33
CA HIS A 129 7.01 -9.66 -10.74
C HIS A 129 7.46 -10.48 -11.95
N ILE A 130 8.34 -9.90 -12.76
CA ILE A 130 8.89 -10.53 -13.97
C ILE A 130 9.85 -11.69 -13.60
N PRO A 131 10.02 -12.70 -14.48
CA PRO A 131 11.04 -13.73 -14.26
C PRO A 131 12.45 -13.14 -14.11
N GLY A 132 13.17 -13.59 -13.08
CA GLY A 132 14.49 -13.09 -12.70
C GLY A 132 14.47 -11.95 -11.68
N ASP A 133 13.29 -11.49 -11.24
CA ASP A 133 13.16 -10.47 -10.21
C ASP A 133 13.51 -11.00 -8.80
N GLY A 134 13.26 -12.28 -8.52
CA GLY A 134 13.46 -12.86 -7.19
C GLY A 134 12.25 -12.80 -6.25
N ARG A 135 11.27 -11.91 -6.49
CA ARG A 135 10.00 -11.82 -5.75
C ARG A 135 8.82 -12.44 -6.50
N GLU A 136 9.04 -13.21 -7.56
CA GLU A 136 7.98 -13.70 -8.46
C GLU A 136 6.91 -14.53 -7.74
N GLN A 137 7.32 -15.23 -6.69
CA GLN A 137 6.46 -16.06 -5.84
C GLN A 137 6.23 -15.44 -4.45
N VAL A 138 6.53 -14.15 -4.28
CA VAL A 138 6.12 -13.35 -3.12
C VAL A 138 4.87 -12.60 -3.52
N VAL A 139 3.72 -13.00 -2.96
CA VAL A 139 2.42 -12.43 -3.32
C VAL A 139 1.67 -11.95 -2.10
N THR A 140 0.94 -10.86 -2.27
CA THR A 140 0.11 -10.24 -1.22
C THR A 140 -1.27 -9.97 -1.79
N VAL A 141 -2.29 -9.97 -0.92
CA VAL A 141 -3.67 -9.64 -1.30
C VAL A 141 -3.74 -8.26 -1.96
N ALA A 142 -4.57 -8.13 -3.01
CA ALA A 142 -4.60 -6.94 -3.85
C ALA A 142 -5.05 -5.66 -3.10
N ASP A 143 -5.74 -5.82 -1.96
CA ASP A 143 -6.22 -4.75 -1.08
C ASP A 143 -5.30 -4.43 0.09
N ALA A 144 -4.05 -4.91 0.04
CA ALA A 144 -2.99 -4.51 0.97
C ALA A 144 -2.46 -3.11 0.64
N VAL A 145 -2.39 -2.28 1.68
CA VAL A 145 -1.88 -0.90 1.61
C VAL A 145 -0.76 -0.71 2.62
N ASN A 146 0.39 -0.25 2.14
CA ASN A 146 1.49 0.17 3.00
C ASN A 146 1.28 1.61 3.49
N ILE A 147 1.42 1.83 4.79
CA ILE A 147 1.09 3.12 5.43
C ILE A 147 2.34 3.75 6.03
N CYS A 148 2.90 4.73 5.33
CA CYS A 148 4.07 5.50 5.74
C CYS A 148 3.69 6.81 6.46
N SER A 149 4.64 7.37 7.22
CA SER A 149 4.56 8.75 7.69
C SER A 149 4.85 9.71 6.54
N ASP A 150 4.02 10.74 6.39
CA ASP A 150 4.07 11.68 5.26
C ASP A 150 4.08 13.12 5.81
N VAL A 151 5.26 13.62 6.16
CA VAL A 151 5.36 14.91 6.86
C VAL A 151 5.17 16.06 5.88
N GLY A 152 4.25 16.97 6.21
CA GLY A 152 3.99 18.16 5.41
C GLY A 152 2.83 18.04 4.44
N ARG A 153 2.29 16.84 4.19
CA ARG A 153 1.07 16.70 3.36
C ARG A 153 -0.13 17.42 3.96
N SER A 154 -1.07 17.79 3.10
CA SER A 154 -2.37 18.29 3.55
C SER A 154 -3.30 17.14 3.97
N VAL A 155 -4.21 17.43 4.89
CA VAL A 155 -5.29 16.53 5.34
C VAL A 155 -6.60 17.29 5.31
N GLN A 156 -7.67 16.66 4.83
CA GLN A 156 -8.96 17.31 4.62
C GLN A 156 -10.11 16.49 5.23
N GLN A 157 -10.61 16.99 6.36
CA GLN A 157 -11.78 16.50 7.10
C GLN A 157 -11.74 14.98 7.37
N VAL A 158 -10.60 14.46 7.81
CA VAL A 158 -10.44 13.04 8.16
C VAL A 158 -10.73 12.83 9.65
N ASP A 159 -11.55 11.84 9.99
CA ASP A 159 -11.81 11.48 11.39
C ASP A 159 -10.68 10.61 11.94
N ILE A 160 -9.74 11.24 12.66
CA ILE A 160 -8.63 10.57 13.35
C ILE A 160 -8.91 10.39 14.85
N SER A 161 -10.18 10.47 15.29
CA SER A 161 -10.54 10.48 16.71
C SER A 161 -10.22 9.19 17.46
N ALA A 162 -10.06 8.04 16.77
CA ALA A 162 -9.57 6.83 17.44
C ALA A 162 -8.09 6.95 17.85
N PHE A 163 -7.31 7.77 17.14
CA PHE A 163 -5.90 8.00 17.40
C PHE A 163 -5.63 9.27 18.22
N ALA A 164 -6.51 10.27 18.20
CA ALA A 164 -6.32 11.48 19.00
C ALA A 164 -7.63 12.01 19.61
N SER A 165 -7.61 12.32 20.91
CA SER A 165 -8.71 13.05 21.57
C SER A 165 -8.49 14.57 21.51
N GLU A 166 -7.22 15.01 21.52
CA GLU A 166 -6.83 16.42 21.42
C GLU A 166 -5.55 16.53 20.59
N LEU A 167 -5.46 17.59 19.78
CA LEU A 167 -4.35 17.86 18.88
C LEU A 167 -3.64 19.14 19.29
N SER A 168 -2.31 19.16 19.14
CA SER A 168 -1.47 20.29 19.55
C SER A 168 -1.70 21.57 18.74
N ASP A 169 -2.22 21.43 17.52
CA ASP A 169 -2.60 22.54 16.65
C ASP A 169 -4.03 23.04 16.92
N GLY A 170 -4.74 22.44 17.88
CA GLY A 170 -6.14 22.76 18.20
C GLY A 170 -7.16 22.25 17.17
N GLY A 171 -6.74 21.42 16.21
CA GLY A 171 -7.63 20.82 15.22
C GLY A 171 -8.67 19.90 15.85
N ASN A 172 -9.83 19.74 15.19
CA ASN A 172 -10.87 18.81 15.62
C ASN A 172 -10.52 17.38 15.15
N PRO A 173 -10.29 16.40 16.03
CA PRO A 173 -9.96 15.03 15.62
C PRO A 173 -11.05 14.32 14.83
N THR A 174 -12.33 14.68 15.03
CA THR A 174 -13.48 14.06 14.31
C THR A 174 -13.69 14.59 12.89
N SER A 175 -12.90 15.60 12.50
CA SER A 175 -12.95 16.24 11.18
C SER A 175 -11.64 17.00 10.95
N TYR A 176 -10.51 16.30 11.07
CA TYR A 176 -9.20 16.92 11.09
C TYR A 176 -8.83 17.47 9.71
N SER A 177 -8.39 18.73 9.69
CA SER A 177 -7.92 19.42 8.49
C SER A 177 -6.67 20.21 8.82
N THR A 178 -5.65 20.09 7.98
CA THR A 178 -4.44 20.89 8.05
C THR A 178 -3.82 21.04 6.67
N PRO A 179 -3.21 22.19 6.32
CA PRO A 179 -2.41 22.31 5.11
C PRO A 179 -1.05 21.59 5.22
N SER A 180 -0.60 21.25 6.43
CA SER A 180 0.71 20.62 6.69
C SER A 180 0.64 19.75 7.94
N ALA A 181 0.52 18.44 7.76
CA ALA A 181 0.46 17.47 8.84
C ALA A 181 1.85 17.13 9.41
N GLY A 182 1.90 16.79 10.70
CA GLY A 182 3.09 16.20 11.31
C GLY A 182 3.16 14.69 11.04
N SER A 183 4.23 14.03 11.48
CA SER A 183 4.41 12.58 11.27
C SER A 183 3.29 11.72 11.86
N PHE A 184 2.84 12.04 13.08
CA PHE A 184 1.72 11.34 13.72
C PHE A 184 0.40 11.55 12.98
N THR A 185 0.03 12.81 12.69
CA THR A 185 -1.28 13.13 12.13
C THR A 185 -1.40 12.73 10.66
N SER A 186 -0.31 12.76 9.90
CA SER A 186 -0.28 12.28 8.52
C SER A 186 -0.47 10.77 8.43
N GLN A 187 0.19 9.99 9.29
CA GLN A 187 0.08 8.53 9.29
C GLN A 187 -1.29 8.07 9.82
N ALA A 188 -1.82 8.74 10.85
CA ALA A 188 -3.18 8.51 11.32
C ALA A 188 -4.21 8.81 10.22
N ALA A 189 -4.08 9.94 9.51
CA ALA A 189 -4.96 10.28 8.40
C ALA A 189 -4.85 9.24 7.27
N SER A 190 -3.64 8.86 6.86
CA SER A 190 -3.42 7.87 5.79
C SER A 190 -4.02 6.51 6.14
N THR A 191 -3.95 6.09 7.41
CA THR A 191 -4.59 4.86 7.89
C THR A 191 -6.12 4.91 7.68
N VAL A 192 -6.76 6.00 8.08
CA VAL A 192 -8.22 6.16 7.95
C VAL A 192 -8.63 6.29 6.47
N GLU A 193 -7.85 7.02 5.67
CA GLU A 193 -8.07 7.17 4.23
C GLU A 193 -7.96 5.85 3.48
N ALA A 194 -6.99 5.00 3.82
CA ALA A 194 -6.87 3.66 3.22
C ALA A 194 -8.08 2.77 3.57
N LEU A 195 -8.55 2.83 4.81
CA LEU A 195 -9.74 2.11 5.25
C LEU A 195 -11.02 2.63 4.56
N GLU A 196 -11.15 3.96 4.39
CA GLU A 196 -12.25 4.59 3.63
C GLU A 196 -12.22 4.16 2.16
N ALA A 197 -11.02 4.07 1.56
CA ALA A 197 -10.83 3.57 0.20
C ALA A 197 -11.15 2.07 0.06
N GLY A 198 -11.26 1.34 1.18
CA GLY A 198 -11.70 -0.06 1.21
C GLY A 198 -10.60 -1.06 1.51
N ALA A 199 -9.43 -0.64 1.99
CA ALA A 199 -8.34 -1.56 2.34
C ALA A 199 -8.77 -2.54 3.44
N ARG A 200 -8.27 -3.77 3.36
CA ARG A 200 -8.48 -4.80 4.40
C ARG A 200 -7.19 -5.43 4.90
N ALA A 201 -6.05 -5.15 4.28
CA ALA A 201 -4.74 -5.48 4.82
C ALA A 201 -3.91 -4.19 4.91
N LEU A 202 -3.30 -3.94 6.06
CA LEU A 202 -2.44 -2.78 6.29
C LEU A 202 -1.04 -3.25 6.67
N VAL A 203 -0.03 -2.64 6.04
CA VAL A 203 1.37 -2.95 6.26
C VAL A 203 2.04 -1.72 6.90
N PHE A 204 2.81 -1.94 7.96
CA PHE A 204 3.55 -0.91 8.68
C PHE A 204 4.98 -1.37 8.97
N ASP A 205 5.95 -0.51 8.67
CA ASP A 205 7.36 -0.72 9.05
C ASP A 205 7.82 0.40 10.00
N GLU A 206 8.51 0.04 11.09
CA GLU A 206 9.18 0.98 11.98
C GLU A 206 10.09 1.97 11.24
N HIS A 207 10.71 1.55 10.13
CA HIS A 207 11.62 2.38 9.36
C HIS A 207 10.96 3.60 8.73
N THR A 208 9.72 3.47 8.25
CA THR A 208 8.97 4.51 7.53
C THR A 208 7.81 5.10 8.33
N SER A 209 7.63 4.64 9.57
CA SER A 209 6.54 5.07 10.44
C SER A 209 6.95 6.14 11.45
N SER A 210 5.96 6.91 11.92
CA SER A 210 6.14 7.75 13.09
C SER A 210 6.26 6.89 14.34
N SER A 211 7.37 7.02 15.06
CA SER A 211 7.59 6.34 16.35
C SER A 211 6.44 6.58 17.33
N THR A 212 5.93 7.81 17.37
CA THR A 212 4.82 8.23 18.25
C THR A 212 3.45 7.72 17.79
N PHE A 213 3.33 7.30 16.53
CA PHE A 213 2.12 6.66 16.02
C PHE A 213 2.15 5.16 16.31
N LEU A 214 3.27 4.46 16.08
CA LEU A 214 3.35 3.01 16.24
C LEU A 214 3.10 2.54 17.66
N SER A 215 3.86 3.05 18.63
CA SER A 215 3.88 2.54 20.00
C SER A 215 4.19 3.65 20.99
N ALA A 216 3.89 3.41 22.27
CA ALA A 216 4.35 4.24 23.38
C ALA A 216 5.48 3.51 24.15
N ASP A 217 6.23 4.27 24.94
CA ASP A 217 7.17 3.67 25.92
C ASP A 217 6.49 3.61 27.29
N THR A 218 6.31 2.39 27.80
CA THR A 218 5.63 2.08 29.08
C THR A 218 6.29 2.72 30.29
N ARG A 219 7.58 3.05 30.20
CA ARG A 219 8.36 3.67 31.27
C ARG A 219 8.29 5.19 31.21
N VAL A 220 8.11 5.76 30.02
CA VAL A 220 8.07 7.22 29.79
C VAL A 220 6.64 7.75 29.92
N SER A 221 5.64 7.00 29.44
CA SER A 221 4.22 7.37 29.51
C SER A 221 3.78 7.86 30.90
N PRO A 222 4.10 7.18 32.02
CA PRO A 222 3.74 7.64 33.37
C PRO A 222 4.37 8.99 33.77
N LEU A 223 5.52 9.35 33.19
CA LEU A 223 6.21 10.61 33.46
C LEU A 223 5.60 11.78 32.66
N LEU A 224 5.02 11.49 31.50
CA LEU A 224 4.38 12.48 30.62
C LEU A 224 2.90 12.72 30.97
N GLY A 225 2.31 11.84 31.78
CA GLY A 225 0.89 11.90 32.18
C GLY A 225 -0.04 11.28 31.14
N ASN A 226 -1.33 11.64 31.19
CA ASN A 226 -2.31 11.12 30.24
C ASN A 226 -2.03 11.67 28.83
N SER A 227 -1.68 10.79 27.90
CA SER A 227 -1.55 11.13 26.49
C SER A 227 -2.93 11.41 25.87
N SER A 228 -3.05 12.49 25.10
CA SER A 228 -4.21 12.74 24.24
C SER A 228 -4.18 11.92 22.94
N ARG A 229 -3.14 11.11 22.74
CA ARG A 229 -2.90 10.28 21.56
C ARG A 229 -2.95 8.80 21.93
N ASN A 230 -3.63 8.02 21.11
CA ASN A 230 -3.60 6.57 21.10
C ASN A 230 -2.70 6.10 19.96
N THR A 231 -1.84 5.15 20.24
CA THR A 231 -0.92 4.53 19.27
C THR A 231 -1.64 3.49 18.43
N LEU A 232 -1.03 3.07 17.33
CA LEU A 232 -1.45 1.94 16.54
C LEU A 232 -1.46 0.68 17.41
N ALA A 233 -0.43 0.44 18.23
CA ALA A 233 -0.43 -0.70 19.15
C ALA A 233 -1.65 -0.73 20.08
N ALA A 234 -2.08 0.43 20.58
CA ALA A 234 -3.28 0.52 21.41
C ALA A 234 -4.61 0.26 20.66
N ARG A 235 -4.63 0.35 19.33
CA ARG A 235 -5.83 0.18 18.50
C ARG A 235 -5.83 -1.06 17.62
N ALA A 236 -4.66 -1.63 17.33
CA ALA A 236 -4.49 -2.67 16.32
C ALA A 236 -5.40 -3.88 16.56
N ARG A 237 -5.45 -4.39 17.80
CA ARG A 237 -6.33 -5.52 18.15
C ARG A 237 -7.80 -5.20 17.88
N GLN A 238 -8.25 -4.04 18.34
CA GLN A 238 -9.62 -3.56 18.14
C GLN A 238 -9.93 -3.35 16.65
N MET A 239 -8.98 -2.85 15.86
CA MET A 239 -9.14 -2.70 14.40
C MET A 239 -9.32 -4.06 13.73
N VAL A 240 -8.52 -5.07 14.09
CA VAL A 240 -8.67 -6.42 13.53
C VAL A 240 -10.01 -7.03 13.93
N ASP A 241 -10.40 -6.95 15.21
CA ASP A 241 -11.61 -7.61 15.73
C ASP A 241 -12.91 -6.93 15.29
N GLU A 242 -12.96 -5.59 15.27
CA GLU A 242 -14.18 -4.83 14.94
C GLU A 242 -14.31 -4.54 13.44
N LEU A 243 -13.21 -4.27 12.74
CA LEU A 243 -13.24 -3.93 11.30
C LEU A 243 -12.98 -5.13 10.39
N GLY A 244 -12.48 -6.25 10.93
CA GLY A 244 -12.15 -7.44 10.15
C GLY A 244 -11.00 -7.20 9.17
N ILE A 245 -10.05 -6.33 9.54
CA ILE A 245 -8.84 -6.08 8.74
C ILE A 245 -7.67 -6.92 9.25
N SER A 246 -6.65 -7.09 8.42
CA SER A 246 -5.37 -7.67 8.80
C SER A 246 -4.30 -6.58 8.89
N ILE A 247 -3.38 -6.74 9.82
CA ILE A 247 -2.29 -5.81 10.05
C ILE A 247 -0.99 -6.61 10.12
N VAL A 248 -0.02 -6.24 9.30
CA VAL A 248 1.36 -6.72 9.38
C VAL A 248 2.23 -5.56 9.84
N VAL A 249 2.86 -5.70 10.99
CA VAL A 249 3.76 -4.69 11.57
C VAL A 249 5.15 -5.26 11.68
N ALA A 250 6.17 -4.50 11.29
CA ALA A 250 7.56 -4.90 11.48
C ALA A 250 8.37 -3.84 12.20
N GLY A 251 9.34 -4.28 12.99
CA GLY A 251 10.25 -3.40 13.70
C GLY A 251 11.30 -4.14 14.53
N SER A 252 12.14 -3.38 15.22
CA SER A 252 13.16 -3.89 16.14
C SER A 252 13.01 -3.31 17.54
N SER A 253 12.66 -2.03 17.66
CA SER A 253 12.80 -1.30 18.93
C SER A 253 11.51 -0.66 19.43
N LEU A 254 10.62 -0.25 18.52
CA LEU A 254 9.40 0.51 18.84
C LEU A 254 8.12 -0.29 18.61
N VAL A 255 8.18 -1.62 18.72
CA VAL A 255 7.07 -2.53 18.43
C VAL A 255 6.73 -3.49 19.57
N ALA A 256 7.34 -3.31 20.74
CA ALA A 256 7.13 -4.20 21.90
C ALA A 256 5.67 -4.26 22.38
N GLU A 257 4.90 -3.18 22.22
CA GLU A 257 3.48 -3.16 22.63
C GLU A 257 2.58 -4.06 21.75
N PHE A 258 3.05 -4.48 20.57
CA PHE A 258 2.30 -5.40 19.70
C PHE A 258 2.42 -6.87 20.16
N ILE A 259 3.48 -7.22 20.90
CA ILE A 259 3.76 -8.60 21.34
C ILE A 259 2.54 -9.26 22.06
N PRO A 260 1.92 -8.65 23.08
CA PRO A 260 0.80 -9.29 23.78
C PRO A 260 -0.48 -9.42 22.95
N ILE A 261 -0.63 -8.62 21.88
CA ILE A 261 -1.85 -8.58 21.06
C ILE A 261 -1.73 -9.28 19.70
N ALA A 262 -0.51 -9.60 19.27
CA ALA A 262 -0.23 -10.27 18.01
C ALA A 262 -0.69 -11.73 18.03
N ASP A 263 -1.25 -12.16 16.91
CA ASP A 263 -1.65 -13.55 16.66
C ASP A 263 -0.40 -14.41 16.39
N LYS A 264 0.52 -13.87 15.59
CA LYS A 264 1.80 -14.50 15.21
C LYS A 264 2.95 -13.51 15.37
N ILE A 265 4.09 -13.98 15.89
CA ILE A 265 5.32 -13.19 16.02
C ILE A 265 6.45 -13.95 15.33
N LEU A 266 6.94 -13.37 14.24
CA LEU A 266 8.03 -13.91 13.45
C LEU A 266 9.30 -13.16 13.76
N LYS A 267 10.45 -13.86 13.80
CA LYS A 267 11.78 -13.24 13.87
C LYS A 267 12.48 -13.42 12.54
N VAL A 268 13.05 -12.34 12.02
CA VAL A 268 13.94 -12.31 10.86
C VAL A 268 15.36 -12.03 11.34
N GLU A 269 16.28 -12.92 11.01
CA GLU A 269 17.70 -12.82 11.29
C GLU A 269 18.47 -13.43 10.12
N ASP A 270 19.33 -12.65 9.45
CA ASP A 270 20.06 -13.07 8.26
C ASP A 270 19.16 -13.74 7.19
N PHE A 271 18.03 -13.10 6.85
CA PHE A 271 17.00 -13.60 5.91
C PHE A 271 16.32 -14.92 6.31
N ARG A 272 16.55 -15.39 7.54
CA ARG A 272 15.89 -16.57 8.10
C ARG A 272 14.70 -16.18 8.95
N ILE A 273 13.54 -16.76 8.64
CA ILE A 273 12.28 -16.53 9.32
C ILE A 273 12.00 -17.68 10.30
N THR A 274 11.76 -17.34 11.56
CA THR A 274 11.44 -18.28 12.65
C THR A 274 10.20 -17.86 13.43
N ASP A 275 9.48 -18.81 14.01
CA ASP A 275 8.34 -18.50 14.88
C ASP A 275 8.77 -18.36 16.34
N ILE A 276 8.63 -17.15 16.88
CA ILE A 276 8.97 -16.85 18.27
C ILE A 276 7.74 -16.45 19.08
N THR A 277 6.53 -16.81 18.62
CA THR A 277 5.27 -16.40 19.25
C THR A 277 5.19 -16.75 20.74
N GLU A 278 5.49 -18.00 21.09
CA GLU A 278 5.43 -18.47 22.48
C GLU A 278 6.53 -17.84 23.36
N GLU A 279 7.76 -17.72 22.82
CA GLU A 279 8.89 -17.09 23.52
C GLU A 279 8.61 -15.61 23.81
N ALA A 280 8.13 -14.86 22.82
CA ALA A 280 7.85 -13.45 22.96
C ALA A 280 6.67 -13.19 23.91
N LYS A 281 5.61 -14.01 23.86
CA LYS A 281 4.47 -13.89 24.80
C LYS A 281 4.85 -14.21 26.24
N ALA A 282 5.85 -15.05 26.47
CA ALA A 282 6.36 -15.36 27.81
C ALA A 282 7.07 -14.18 28.50
N LEU A 283 7.39 -13.10 27.78
CA LEU A 283 7.96 -11.88 28.36
C LEU A 283 6.95 -11.06 29.18
N GLU A 284 5.66 -11.41 29.15
CA GLU A 284 4.59 -10.77 29.92
C GLU A 284 4.59 -9.23 29.82
N ILE A 285 4.86 -8.71 28.62
CA ILE A 285 4.92 -7.27 28.35
C ILE A 285 3.54 -6.67 28.60
N VAL A 286 3.49 -5.67 29.48
CA VAL A 286 2.27 -4.92 29.79
C VAL A 286 2.22 -3.67 28.91
N PRO A 287 1.19 -3.50 28.06
CA PRO A 287 1.02 -2.29 27.24
C PRO A 287 0.91 -1.00 28.07
N SER A 288 1.38 0.14 27.55
CA SER A 288 1.37 1.42 28.29
C SER A 288 -0.02 1.95 28.59
N VAL A 289 -0.96 1.66 27.68
CA VAL A 289 -2.30 2.23 27.69
C VAL A 289 -3.30 1.09 27.76
N VAL A 290 -4.10 1.07 28.83
CA VAL A 290 -5.33 0.27 28.85
C VAL A 290 -6.27 0.90 27.84
N VAL A 291 -6.56 0.17 26.76
CA VAL A 291 -7.48 0.60 25.71
C VAL A 291 -8.77 1.05 26.37
N ASN A 292 -9.20 2.27 26.07
CA ASN A 292 -10.55 2.68 26.43
C ASN A 292 -11.50 1.97 25.46
N ASP A 293 -12.02 0.81 25.86
CA ASP A 293 -12.96 -0.03 25.11
C ASP A 293 -14.24 0.72 24.69
N LYS A 294 -14.45 1.95 25.18
CA LYS A 294 -15.58 2.80 24.78
C LYS A 294 -15.36 3.55 23.47
N VAL A 295 -14.14 3.58 22.92
CA VAL A 295 -13.88 4.24 21.64
C VAL A 295 -14.37 3.32 20.53
N ASN A 296 -15.41 3.72 19.82
CA ASN A 296 -15.93 3.00 18.67
C ASN A 296 -15.05 3.28 17.44
N ILE A 297 -14.21 2.33 17.02
CA ILE A 297 -13.31 2.53 15.86
C ILE A 297 -14.12 2.70 14.57
N GLY A 298 -15.27 2.02 14.46
CA GLY A 298 -16.16 2.14 13.32
C GLY A 298 -16.64 3.57 13.06
N SER A 299 -16.67 4.44 14.07
CA SER A 299 -17.11 5.83 13.89
C SER A 299 -16.22 6.62 12.93
N MET A 300 -14.93 6.28 12.84
CA MET A 300 -14.00 6.92 11.90
C MET A 300 -14.41 6.72 10.43
N LEU A 301 -15.13 5.64 10.15
CA LEU A 301 -15.59 5.29 8.81
C LEU A 301 -17.07 5.63 8.59
N SER A 302 -17.78 6.07 9.64
CA SER A 302 -19.20 6.39 9.55
C SER A 302 -19.49 7.66 8.76
N ARG A 303 -18.55 8.62 8.74
CA ARG A 303 -18.70 9.88 8.01
C ARG A 303 -18.13 9.75 6.61
N SER A 304 -19.01 9.67 5.63
CA SER A 304 -18.61 9.78 4.22
C SER A 304 -18.06 11.18 3.92
N ARG A 305 -16.91 11.25 3.25
CA ARG A 305 -16.37 12.51 2.70
C ARG A 305 -16.85 12.68 1.27
N TRP A 306 -17.56 13.77 1.01
CA TRP A 306 -18.14 14.08 -0.30
C TRP A 306 -17.23 15.02 -1.05
N VAL A 307 -16.74 14.59 -2.21
CA VAL A 307 -15.77 15.37 -2.99
C VAL A 307 -16.41 16.65 -3.50
N MET A 308 -15.76 17.79 -3.32
CA MET A 308 -16.14 19.03 -3.98
C MET A 308 -15.51 19.07 -5.37
N PRO A 309 -16.28 18.98 -6.48
CA PRO A 309 -15.71 18.82 -7.82
C PRO A 309 -14.83 20.00 -8.26
N SER A 310 -15.16 21.20 -7.77
CA SER A 310 -14.40 22.43 -8.01
C SER A 310 -13.02 22.44 -7.36
N SER A 311 -12.76 21.51 -6.42
CA SER A 311 -11.48 21.37 -5.73
C SER A 311 -10.45 20.52 -6.49
N ILE A 312 -10.88 19.88 -7.59
CA ILE A 312 -10.04 19.06 -8.46
C ILE A 312 -9.90 19.81 -9.77
N ASP A 313 -8.74 20.44 -10.01
CA ASP A 313 -8.51 21.27 -11.19
C ASP A 313 -7.22 20.86 -11.90
N PRO A 314 -7.31 20.17 -13.05
CA PRO A 314 -6.15 19.80 -13.83
C PRO A 314 -5.66 20.91 -14.77
N SER A 315 -6.21 22.13 -14.70
CA SER A 315 -5.87 23.20 -15.66
C SER A 315 -4.65 24.03 -15.25
N ILE A 316 -3.91 24.54 -16.24
CA ILE A 316 -2.84 25.55 -16.06
C ILE A 316 -2.99 26.65 -17.11
N GLY A 317 -3.23 27.89 -16.68
CA GLY A 317 -3.29 29.03 -17.59
C GLY A 317 -4.40 28.89 -18.64
N ARG A 318 -4.02 28.55 -19.88
CA ARG A 318 -4.93 28.32 -21.02
C ARG A 318 -5.14 26.85 -21.37
N GLU A 319 -4.41 25.95 -20.71
CA GLU A 319 -4.50 24.50 -20.92
C GLU A 319 -5.50 23.94 -19.92
N ASP A 320 -6.57 23.32 -20.43
CA ASP A 320 -7.65 22.77 -19.61
C ASP A 320 -7.25 21.46 -18.90
N LEU A 321 -6.18 20.81 -19.34
CA LEU A 321 -5.74 19.50 -18.87
C LEU A 321 -4.21 19.38 -18.94
N VAL A 322 -3.56 19.40 -17.78
CA VAL A 322 -2.13 19.14 -17.61
C VAL A 322 -1.97 18.03 -16.56
N ILE A 323 -1.60 16.84 -17.05
CA ILE A 323 -1.32 15.67 -16.23
C ILE A 323 -0.01 15.06 -16.72
N GLN A 324 1.03 15.13 -15.90
CA GLN A 324 2.37 14.66 -16.23
C GLN A 324 3.00 13.99 -15.01
N ALA A 325 3.73 12.90 -15.24
CA ALA A 325 4.56 12.26 -14.23
C ALA A 325 5.83 11.78 -14.94
N GLU A 326 6.98 12.20 -14.41
CA GLU A 326 8.31 11.80 -14.89
C GLU A 326 8.79 10.52 -14.18
N ASP A 327 8.34 10.32 -12.95
CA ASP A 327 8.63 9.18 -12.07
C ASP A 327 7.36 8.77 -11.28
N ALA A 328 7.51 7.86 -10.32
CA ALA A 328 6.43 7.42 -9.44
C ALA A 328 6.18 8.40 -8.26
N ASP A 329 7.16 9.26 -7.95
CA ASP A 329 7.20 10.07 -6.74
C ASP A 329 6.47 11.40 -6.91
N PHE A 330 6.33 11.91 -8.14
CA PHE A 330 5.67 13.19 -8.39
C PHE A 330 4.64 13.12 -9.52
N LEU A 331 3.45 13.66 -9.22
CA LEU A 331 2.40 13.88 -10.21
C LEU A 331 2.11 15.37 -10.36
N GLN A 332 2.34 15.91 -11.56
CA GLN A 332 1.78 17.20 -11.94
C GLN A 332 0.31 17.03 -12.30
N PHE A 333 -0.57 17.68 -11.55
CA PHE A 333 -2.01 17.74 -11.80
C PHE A 333 -2.46 19.21 -11.81
N GLY A 334 -2.60 19.77 -13.00
CA GLY A 334 -2.82 21.20 -13.18
C GLY A 334 -1.73 22.02 -12.48
N ARG A 335 -2.14 23.00 -11.68
CA ARG A 335 -1.18 23.88 -10.96
C ARG A 335 -0.51 23.20 -9.77
N SER A 336 -0.94 21.99 -9.41
CA SER A 336 -0.41 21.26 -8.26
C SER A 336 0.66 20.27 -8.71
N LEU A 337 1.80 20.31 -8.01
CA LEU A 337 2.73 19.20 -7.98
C LEU A 337 2.41 18.40 -6.73
N VAL A 338 1.96 17.17 -6.90
CA VAL A 338 1.60 16.26 -5.81
C VAL A 338 2.80 15.37 -5.52
N ASP A 339 3.26 15.43 -4.27
CA ASP A 339 4.28 14.53 -3.73
C ASP A 339 3.62 13.19 -3.37
N LEU A 340 4.17 12.11 -3.89
CA LEU A 340 3.71 10.73 -3.78
C LEU A 340 4.78 9.79 -3.22
N ASP A 341 5.93 10.29 -2.76
CA ASP A 341 7.03 9.50 -2.19
C ASP A 341 6.55 8.57 -1.05
N ALA A 342 5.65 9.08 -0.21
CA ALA A 342 5.04 8.31 0.88
C ALA A 342 3.98 7.27 0.43
N VAL A 343 3.64 7.22 -0.87
CA VAL A 343 2.75 6.24 -1.52
C VAL A 343 3.60 5.25 -2.31
N ASN A 344 4.52 4.59 -1.61
CA ASN A 344 5.59 3.76 -2.18
C ASN A 344 5.13 2.47 -2.91
N GLN A 345 3.82 2.26 -3.09
CA GLN A 345 3.25 1.18 -3.89
C GLN A 345 2.89 1.63 -5.31
N ILE A 346 3.17 2.88 -5.68
CA ILE A 346 3.15 3.32 -7.08
C ILE A 346 4.41 2.76 -7.75
N ALA A 347 4.22 1.89 -8.74
CA ALA A 347 5.32 1.12 -9.33
C ALA A 347 6.14 1.94 -10.34
N ASP A 348 5.50 2.82 -11.09
CA ASP A 348 6.14 3.55 -12.18
C ASP A 348 5.39 4.85 -12.56
N ALA A 349 6.01 5.62 -13.45
CA ALA A 349 5.48 6.87 -13.98
C ALA A 349 4.21 6.70 -14.82
N ASP A 350 4.02 5.56 -15.50
CA ASP A 350 2.81 5.26 -16.28
C ASP A 350 1.61 5.06 -15.35
N GLN A 351 1.83 4.43 -14.20
CA GLN A 351 0.83 4.30 -13.15
C GLN A 351 0.51 5.66 -12.51
N ALA A 352 1.53 6.46 -12.17
CA ALA A 352 1.33 7.82 -11.65
C ALA A 352 0.51 8.69 -12.63
N ARG A 353 0.83 8.66 -13.92
CA ARG A 353 0.03 9.32 -14.97
C ARG A 353 -1.40 8.79 -15.02
N ALA A 354 -1.59 7.47 -15.00
CA ALA A 354 -2.92 6.87 -15.02
C ALA A 354 -3.76 7.25 -13.79
N ILE A 355 -3.15 7.42 -12.62
CA ILE A 355 -3.84 7.96 -11.43
C ILE A 355 -4.39 9.36 -11.72
N GLY A 356 -3.56 10.26 -12.27
CA GLY A 356 -4.02 11.60 -12.65
C GLY A 356 -5.19 11.56 -13.62
N PHE A 357 -5.10 10.74 -14.68
CA PHE A 357 -6.21 10.60 -15.62
C PHE A 357 -7.46 9.97 -14.99
N ALA A 358 -7.31 9.02 -14.07
CA ALA A 358 -8.42 8.44 -13.31
C ALA A 358 -9.13 9.50 -12.45
N LEU A 359 -8.39 10.40 -11.80
CA LEU A 359 -8.97 11.52 -11.05
C LEU A 359 -9.74 12.48 -11.95
N TYR A 360 -9.19 12.82 -13.12
CA TYR A 360 -9.87 13.67 -14.09
C TYR A 360 -11.12 12.99 -14.67
N TYR A 361 -11.03 11.70 -15.00
CA TYR A 361 -12.16 10.90 -15.45
C TYR A 361 -13.28 10.87 -14.41
N ALA A 362 -12.93 10.59 -13.15
CA ALA A 362 -13.86 10.56 -12.03
C ALA A 362 -14.55 11.93 -11.83
N LYS A 363 -13.79 13.03 -11.93
CA LYS A 363 -14.33 14.39 -11.89
C LYS A 363 -15.43 14.61 -12.93
N LEU A 364 -15.19 14.22 -14.18
CA LEU A 364 -16.12 14.45 -15.28
C LEU A 364 -17.37 13.56 -15.21
N ARG A 365 -17.27 12.36 -14.64
CA ARG A 365 -18.34 11.36 -14.70
C ARG A 365 -19.15 11.26 -13.42
N TYR A 366 -18.51 11.44 -12.26
CA TYR A 366 -19.04 10.97 -10.99
C TYR A 366 -19.03 11.99 -9.87
N MET A 367 -18.41 13.16 -10.03
CA MET A 367 -18.31 14.09 -8.91
C MET A 367 -19.43 15.13 -8.87
N ASP A 368 -20.12 15.40 -9.99
CA ASP A 368 -21.15 16.45 -10.08
C ASP A 368 -22.37 16.21 -9.18
N GLU A 369 -22.79 14.97 -8.95
CA GLU A 369 -23.97 14.65 -8.13
C GLU A 369 -23.65 14.52 -6.63
N GLY A 370 -22.37 14.62 -6.25
CA GLY A 370 -21.91 14.38 -4.90
C GLY A 370 -21.98 12.89 -4.56
N TYR A 371 -20.84 12.21 -4.61
CA TYR A 371 -20.72 10.83 -4.14
C TYR A 371 -19.66 10.75 -3.05
N PRO A 372 -19.80 9.82 -2.08
CA PRO A 372 -18.70 9.43 -1.20
C PRO A 372 -17.49 8.98 -2.02
N ILE A 373 -16.28 9.29 -1.53
CA ILE A 373 -15.03 8.89 -2.19
C ILE A 373 -15.03 7.40 -2.54
N ARG A 374 -15.47 6.53 -1.61
CA ARG A 374 -15.52 5.09 -1.83
C ARG A 374 -16.38 4.68 -3.04
N GLU A 375 -17.55 5.28 -3.19
CA GLU A 375 -18.45 4.98 -4.30
C GLU A 375 -17.88 5.47 -5.64
N ILE A 376 -17.23 6.64 -5.65
CA ILE A 376 -16.51 7.13 -6.83
C ILE A 376 -15.43 6.12 -7.25
N LEU A 377 -14.66 5.60 -6.29
CA LEU A 377 -13.64 4.59 -6.57
C LEU A 377 -14.26 3.29 -7.10
N ASP A 378 -15.39 2.83 -6.55
CA ASP A 378 -16.10 1.64 -7.05
C ASP A 378 -16.54 1.81 -8.52
N LEU A 379 -17.05 2.99 -8.86
CA LEU A 379 -17.48 3.33 -10.22
C LEU A 379 -16.31 3.39 -11.20
N VAL A 380 -15.19 3.98 -10.79
CA VAL A 380 -13.95 4.03 -11.59
C VAL A 380 -13.39 2.62 -11.79
N ASP A 381 -13.26 1.82 -10.74
CA ASP A 381 -12.77 0.44 -10.82
C ASP A 381 -13.62 -0.42 -11.76
N ARG A 382 -14.95 -0.27 -11.69
CA ARG A 382 -15.90 -0.95 -12.57
C ARG A 382 -15.68 -0.58 -14.02
N ASP A 383 -15.57 0.72 -14.32
CA ASP A 383 -15.38 1.20 -15.69
C ASP A 383 -14.03 0.76 -16.25
N LEU A 384 -12.95 0.86 -15.46
CA LEU A 384 -11.62 0.37 -15.87
C LEU A 384 -11.61 -1.13 -16.15
N SER A 385 -12.41 -1.91 -15.41
CA SER A 385 -12.53 -3.36 -15.64
C SER A 385 -13.31 -3.70 -16.91
N ASN A 386 -14.30 -2.88 -17.28
CA ASN A 386 -15.19 -3.14 -18.42
C ASN A 386 -14.69 -2.51 -19.73
N GLU A 387 -14.17 -1.28 -19.66
CA GLU A 387 -13.78 -0.45 -20.82
C GLU A 387 -12.26 -0.36 -20.99
N GLY A 388 -11.48 -0.73 -19.97
CA GLY A 388 -10.01 -0.63 -19.97
C GLY A 388 -9.50 0.79 -19.81
N LEU A 389 -8.17 0.95 -19.88
CA LEU A 389 -7.48 2.24 -19.66
C LEU A 389 -7.73 3.27 -20.76
N ASN A 390 -8.14 2.84 -21.94
CA ASN A 390 -8.49 3.75 -23.04
C ASN A 390 -9.69 4.65 -22.71
N SER A 391 -10.49 4.31 -21.70
CA SER A 391 -11.59 5.16 -21.21
C SER A 391 -11.10 6.45 -20.52
N LEU A 392 -9.86 6.46 -20.03
CA LEU A 392 -9.28 7.54 -19.24
C LEU A 392 -8.81 8.75 -20.08
N ALA A 393 -8.48 8.53 -21.34
CA ALA A 393 -7.98 9.56 -22.25
C ALA A 393 -8.70 9.50 -23.60
N ARG A 394 -8.87 10.66 -24.25
CA ARG A 394 -9.48 10.71 -25.60
C ARG A 394 -8.53 10.25 -26.69
N ASP A 395 -7.24 10.49 -26.50
CA ASP A 395 -6.19 10.14 -27.44
C ASP A 395 -5.67 8.72 -27.18
N LEU A 396 -5.14 8.08 -28.22
CA LEU A 396 -4.47 6.79 -28.10
C LEU A 396 -3.18 6.97 -27.30
N ARG A 397 -3.10 6.25 -26.17
CA ARG A 397 -1.97 6.27 -25.25
C ARG A 397 -1.42 4.87 -25.06
N GLY A 398 -0.10 4.76 -25.06
CA GLY A 398 0.63 3.52 -24.75
C GLY A 398 1.41 3.62 -23.44
N ASP A 399 1.20 4.69 -22.68
CA ASP A 399 1.98 5.12 -21.52
C ASP A 399 1.06 5.22 -20.28
N LEU A 400 0.22 4.22 -20.07
CA LEU A 400 -0.69 4.14 -18.92
C LEU A 400 -0.64 2.72 -18.35
N ALA A 401 -0.38 2.61 -17.05
CA ALA A 401 -0.48 1.37 -16.28
C ALA A 401 -1.67 1.45 -15.34
N ARG A 402 -2.40 0.34 -15.15
CA ARG A 402 -3.65 0.37 -14.37
C ARG A 402 -3.34 0.69 -12.89
N PRO A 403 -3.90 1.78 -12.33
CA PRO A 403 -3.74 2.06 -10.92
C PRO A 403 -4.75 1.26 -10.09
N ARG A 404 -4.44 1.02 -8.81
CA ARG A 404 -5.45 0.55 -7.85
C ARG A 404 -6.17 1.76 -7.27
N ARG A 405 -7.37 1.54 -6.77
CA ARG A 405 -8.17 2.55 -6.07
C ARG A 405 -7.45 3.21 -4.89
N TYR A 406 -6.53 2.48 -4.23
CA TYR A 406 -5.83 2.96 -3.04
C TYR A 406 -4.89 4.09 -3.39
N GLU A 407 -4.08 3.93 -4.44
CA GLU A 407 -3.19 4.99 -4.93
C GLU A 407 -4.01 6.17 -5.48
N VAL A 408 -5.11 5.91 -6.19
CA VAL A 408 -6.02 6.98 -6.65
C VAL A 408 -6.57 7.80 -5.48
N ALA A 409 -7.03 7.13 -4.42
CA ALA A 409 -7.51 7.79 -3.21
C ALA A 409 -6.39 8.53 -2.48
N ALA A 410 -5.20 7.93 -2.39
CA ALA A 410 -4.03 8.50 -1.75
C ALA A 410 -3.57 9.80 -2.44
N THR A 411 -3.55 9.84 -3.78
CA THR A 411 -3.24 11.03 -4.56
C THR A 411 -4.33 12.10 -4.42
N LEU A 412 -5.62 11.72 -4.48
CA LEU A 412 -6.74 12.64 -4.25
C LEU A 412 -6.60 13.37 -2.91
N ASN A 413 -6.29 12.62 -1.85
CA ASN A 413 -6.14 13.14 -0.50
C ASN A 413 -4.89 14.03 -0.29
N ARG A 414 -3.95 14.01 -1.24
CA ARG A 414 -2.72 14.83 -1.21
C ARG A 414 -2.80 16.08 -2.06
N LEU A 415 -3.83 16.22 -2.91
CA LEU A 415 -4.05 17.45 -3.69
C LEU A 415 -4.26 18.65 -2.74
N PRO A 416 -3.40 19.70 -2.79
CA PRO A 416 -3.52 20.84 -1.87
C PRO A 416 -4.86 21.59 -1.96
N ALA A 417 -5.43 21.61 -3.16
CA ALA A 417 -6.72 22.24 -3.44
C ALA A 417 -7.91 21.38 -3.01
N PHE A 418 -7.72 20.08 -2.72
CA PHE A 418 -8.80 19.14 -2.44
C PHE A 418 -9.68 19.60 -1.28
N ARG A 419 -10.99 19.57 -1.49
CA ARG A 419 -11.98 19.90 -0.46
C ARG A 419 -13.07 18.86 -0.49
N VAL A 420 -13.59 18.59 0.70
CA VAL A 420 -14.73 17.72 0.90
C VAL A 420 -15.79 18.46 1.71
N SER A 421 -17.04 18.08 1.51
CA SER A 421 -18.12 18.41 2.44
C SER A 421 -18.54 17.16 3.21
N HIS A 422 -19.23 17.38 4.32
CA HIS A 422 -20.07 16.37 4.94
C HIS A 422 -21.51 16.72 4.59
N VAL A 423 -22.32 15.70 4.29
CA VAL A 423 -23.77 15.89 4.34
C VAL A 423 -24.11 16.17 5.80
N THR A 424 -24.56 17.40 6.08
CA THR A 424 -25.28 17.67 7.32
C THR A 424 -26.52 16.80 7.31
N GLU A 425 -26.64 15.88 8.26
CA GLU A 425 -27.90 15.15 8.52
C GLU A 425 -29.10 16.10 8.62
#